data_AF-A0A358XNV1-F1
#
_entry.id   AF-A0A358XNV1-F1
#
_cell.length_a   1.000
_cell.length_b   1.000
_cell.length_c   1.000
_cell.angle_alpha   90.00
_cell.angle_beta   90.00
_cell.angle_gamma   90.00
#
_symmetry.space_group_name_H-M   'P 1'
#
loop_
_entity.id
_entity.type
_entity.pdbx_description
1 polymer ?
#
loop_
_entity_poly.entity_id
_entity_poly.type
_entity_poly.pdbx_seq_one_letter_code
_entity_poly.pdbx_strand_id
1 'polypeptide(L)'
;MGIFNHFNLVADYFIKETNKMILTRSLPGTAGLNSQTINAGLVKDRGIELGLTYNSSRNSDFTYSINATLTKLNNKVEELAPGLNTIAVGTNFRNELAPLSITVGQPLYSYYVLKTDGIFQSQAEADNYKNANGQKIQPNAKAGDFKFVDIDGNGSIGPEDRYFAGSAYPDFSYGLSFNANYKDFDFNIFAQGVQ
;
A
#
# COMPACT_ATOMS: atom_id res chain seq x y z
N MET A 1 -22.55 24.69 8.63
CA MET A 1 -23.30 25.89 8.17
C MET A 1 -22.82 26.20 6.76
N GLY A 2 -23.70 26.06 5.75
CA GLY A 2 -23.34 26.15 4.34
C GLY A 2 -22.95 27.58 3.95
N ILE A 3 -21.74 27.73 3.44
CA ILE A 3 -21.24 28.98 2.87
C ILE A 3 -21.64 28.91 1.39
N PHE A 4 -22.68 29.67 1.02
CA PHE A 4 -23.36 29.71 -0.29
C PHE A 4 -24.34 28.55 -0.54
N ASN A 5 -25.63 28.86 -0.76
CA ASN A 5 -26.76 27.91 -0.98
C ASN A 5 -26.58 26.87 -2.11
N HIS A 6 -25.46 26.91 -2.82
CA HIS A 6 -25.12 26.07 -3.96
C HIS A 6 -23.87 25.23 -3.73
N PHE A 7 -23.14 25.47 -2.64
CA PHE A 7 -21.85 24.86 -2.37
C PHE A 7 -21.86 24.23 -0.97
N ASN A 8 -21.49 22.95 -0.92
CA ASN A 8 -21.31 22.22 0.33
C ASN A 8 -19.91 21.60 0.34
N LEU A 9 -19.14 21.95 1.36
CA LEU A 9 -17.85 21.36 1.63
C LEU A 9 -17.94 20.63 2.97
N VAL A 10 -17.59 19.36 2.96
CA VAL A 10 -17.36 18.53 4.13
C VAL A 10 -15.87 18.22 4.16
N ALA A 11 -15.25 18.42 5.31
CA ALA A 11 -13.85 18.13 5.51
C ALA A 11 -13.70 17.49 6.89
N ASP A 12 -13.26 16.24 6.90
CA ASP A 12 -13.04 15.46 8.11
C ASP A 12 -11.56 15.12 8.23
N TYR A 13 -11.05 15.21 9.46
CA TYR A 13 -9.77 14.63 9.84
C TYR A 13 -10.04 13.56 10.86
N PHE A 14 -9.51 12.36 10.64
CA PHE A 14 -9.73 11.23 11.52
C PHE A 14 -8.41 10.62 11.99
N ILE A 15 -8.47 10.09 13.20
CA ILE A 15 -7.48 9.19 13.76
C ILE A 15 -8.24 8.00 14.32
N LYS A 16 -7.96 6.80 13.80
CA LYS A 16 -8.52 5.55 14.25
C LYS A 16 -7.38 4.65 14.74
N GLU A 17 -7.55 4.10 15.93
CA GLU A 17 -6.60 3.16 16.52
C GLU A 17 -7.29 1.81 16.71
N THR A 18 -6.76 0.80 16.05
CA THR A 18 -7.21 -0.59 16.20
C THR A 18 -6.29 -1.29 17.19
N ASN A 19 -6.77 -1.40 18.43
CA ASN A 19 -6.05 -2.04 19.52
C ASN A 19 -6.39 -3.53 19.61
N LYS A 20 -5.42 -4.36 20.04
CA LYS A 20 -5.61 -5.80 20.29
C LYS A 20 -6.14 -6.54 19.06
N MET A 21 -5.44 -6.39 17.94
CA MET A 21 -5.76 -7.12 16.72
C MET A 21 -5.66 -8.63 16.92
N ILE A 22 -6.47 -9.39 16.17
CA ILE A 22 -6.35 -10.84 16.11
C ILE A 22 -5.14 -11.16 15.23
N LEU A 23 -4.07 -11.67 15.84
CA LEU A 23 -2.82 -12.04 15.17
C LEU A 23 -2.50 -13.51 15.40
N THR A 24 -1.94 -14.16 14.38
CA THR A 24 -1.40 -15.53 14.50
C THR A 24 0.10 -15.45 14.71
N ARG A 25 0.58 -15.94 15.85
CA ARG A 25 2.01 -16.03 16.19
C ARG A 25 2.50 -17.46 16.08
N SER A 26 3.57 -17.70 15.33
CA SER A 26 4.26 -18.99 15.31
C SER A 26 4.88 -19.30 16.67
N LEU A 27 4.75 -20.55 17.12
CA LEU A 27 5.33 -20.99 18.39
C LEU A 27 6.63 -21.79 18.16
N PRO A 28 7.54 -21.83 19.15
CA PRO A 28 8.69 -22.74 19.10
C PRO A 28 8.22 -24.21 19.03
N GLY A 29 8.97 -25.06 18.33
CA GLY A 29 8.63 -26.49 18.21
C GLY A 29 8.53 -27.23 19.55
N THR A 30 9.22 -26.74 20.58
CA THR A 30 9.12 -27.27 21.96
C THR A 30 7.73 -27.07 22.60
N ALA A 31 6.91 -26.18 22.06
CA ALA A 31 5.55 -25.94 22.56
C ALA A 31 4.54 -27.03 22.15
N GLY A 32 4.90 -27.92 21.21
CA GLY A 32 4.01 -28.98 20.72
C GLY A 32 2.84 -28.49 19.85
N LEU A 33 2.78 -27.19 19.56
CA LEU A 33 1.79 -26.52 18.71
C LEU A 33 2.53 -25.63 17.69
N ASN A 34 1.98 -25.50 16.49
CA ASN A 34 2.63 -24.73 15.41
C ASN A 34 2.42 -23.21 15.55
N SER A 35 1.26 -22.78 16.03
CA SER A 35 0.91 -21.36 16.17
C SER A 35 -0.17 -21.14 17.23
N GLN A 36 -0.31 -19.88 17.65
CA GLN A 36 -1.32 -19.42 18.59
C GLN A 36 -1.95 -18.13 18.07
N THR A 37 -3.27 -18.05 18.11
CA THR A 37 -4.01 -16.80 17.87
C THR A 37 -4.09 -15.99 19.16
N ILE A 38 -3.71 -14.72 19.07
CA ILE A 38 -3.64 -13.80 20.20
C ILE A 38 -4.26 -12.45 19.85
N ASN A 39 -4.76 -11.76 20.88
CA ASN A 39 -5.21 -10.38 20.80
C ASN A 39 -4.04 -9.45 21.15
N ALA A 40 -3.37 -8.91 20.13
CA ALA A 40 -2.16 -8.13 20.33
C ALA A 40 -1.93 -7.09 19.21
N GLY A 41 -1.03 -6.15 19.48
CA GLY A 41 -0.64 -5.10 18.54
C GLY A 41 -1.60 -3.91 18.48
N LEU A 42 -1.11 -2.88 17.79
CA LEU A 42 -1.76 -1.61 17.59
C LEU A 42 -1.49 -1.12 16.16
N VAL A 43 -2.55 -0.81 15.43
CA VAL A 43 -2.47 -0.14 14.13
C VAL A 43 -3.19 1.19 14.20
N LYS A 44 -2.56 2.19 13.60
CA LYS A 44 -3.05 3.56 13.53
C LYS A 44 -3.33 3.93 12.09
N ASP A 45 -4.56 4.36 11.87
CA ASP A 45 -5.05 4.98 10.63
C ASP A 45 -5.25 6.47 10.91
N ARG A 46 -4.61 7.33 10.12
CA ARG A 46 -4.86 8.77 10.17
C ARG A 46 -5.09 9.30 8.77
N GLY A 47 -6.04 10.20 8.61
CA GLY A 47 -6.37 10.65 7.27
C GLY A 47 -7.26 11.87 7.23
N ILE A 48 -7.45 12.35 6.01
CA ILE A 48 -8.43 13.37 5.68
C ILE A 48 -9.44 12.81 4.69
N GLU A 49 -10.68 13.23 4.84
CA GLU A 49 -11.75 13.01 3.87
C GLU A 49 -12.34 14.36 3.49
N LEU A 50 -12.38 14.62 2.20
CA LEU A 50 -12.95 15.83 1.64
C LEU A 50 -14.11 15.45 0.73
N GLY A 51 -15.27 16.03 0.99
CA GLY A 51 -16.45 15.92 0.15
C GLY A 51 -16.83 17.31 -0.34
N LEU A 52 -16.89 17.47 -1.66
CA LEU A 52 -17.32 18.70 -2.29
C LEU A 52 -18.57 18.45 -3.11
N THR A 53 -19.62 19.22 -2.86
CA THR A 53 -20.83 19.21 -3.67
C THR A 53 -21.11 20.63 -4.15
N TYR A 54 -21.33 20.77 -5.46
CA TYR A 54 -21.85 21.98 -6.06
C TYR A 54 -23.16 21.68 -6.79
N ASN A 55 -24.19 22.50 -6.57
CA ASN A 55 -25.47 22.41 -7.25
C ASN A 55 -25.77 23.72 -7.95
N SER A 56 -26.13 23.67 -9.22
CA SER A 56 -26.63 24.84 -9.94
C SER A 56 -27.91 25.40 -9.32
N SER A 57 -28.33 26.58 -9.77
CA SER A 57 -29.65 27.12 -9.45
C SER A 57 -30.76 26.18 -9.91
N ARG A 58 -31.79 26.00 -9.07
CA ARG A 58 -32.93 25.10 -9.33
C ARG A 58 -34.00 25.70 -10.25
N ASN A 59 -33.92 27.00 -10.55
CA ASN A 59 -34.94 27.73 -11.31
C ASN A 59 -34.59 27.86 -12.81
N SER A 60 -33.92 26.86 -13.38
CA SER A 60 -33.43 26.86 -14.76
C SER A 60 -33.83 25.55 -15.46
N ASP A 61 -34.13 25.61 -16.76
CA ASP A 61 -34.39 24.44 -17.60
C ASP A 61 -33.22 23.45 -17.60
N PHE A 62 -31.99 23.96 -17.44
CA PHE A 62 -30.78 23.19 -17.22
C PHE A 62 -30.36 23.26 -15.76
N THR A 63 -30.26 22.10 -15.10
CA THR A 63 -29.73 21.97 -13.75
C THR A 63 -28.59 20.97 -13.73
N TYR A 64 -27.61 21.15 -12.84
CA TYR A 64 -26.53 20.18 -12.66
C TYR A 64 -26.01 20.13 -11.24
N SER A 65 -25.42 19.00 -10.89
CA SER A 65 -24.78 18.72 -9.61
C SER A 65 -23.43 18.04 -9.86
N ILE A 66 -22.39 18.56 -9.20
CA ILE A 66 -21.04 18.01 -9.22
C ILE A 66 -20.72 17.56 -7.81
N ASN A 67 -20.37 16.28 -7.62
CA ASN A 67 -19.86 15.78 -6.35
C ASN A 67 -18.47 15.23 -6.55
N ALA A 68 -17.51 15.71 -5.78
CA ALA A 68 -16.16 15.20 -5.74
C ALA A 68 -15.84 14.70 -4.32
N THR A 69 -15.17 13.57 -4.22
CA THR A 69 -14.63 13.04 -2.97
C THR A 69 -13.14 12.81 -3.10
N LEU A 70 -12.41 13.02 -2.01
CA LEU A 70 -10.99 12.72 -1.90
C LEU A 70 -10.72 12.17 -0.50
N THR A 71 -10.13 10.99 -0.42
CA THR A 71 -9.69 10.38 0.84
C THR A 71 -8.19 10.15 0.77
N LYS A 72 -7.46 10.63 1.79
CA LYS A 72 -6.05 10.32 1.99
C LYS A 72 -5.88 9.64 3.33
N LEU A 73 -5.37 8.42 3.31
CA LEU A 73 -5.19 7.58 4.50
C LEU A 73 -3.72 7.21 4.64
N ASN A 74 -3.16 7.44 5.82
CA ASN A 74 -1.85 6.96 6.22
C ASN A 74 -2.02 5.89 7.31
N ASN A 75 -1.78 4.64 6.93
CA ASN A 75 -1.77 3.49 7.84
C ASN A 75 -0.37 3.26 8.43
N LYS A 76 -0.30 2.85 9.71
CA LYS A 76 0.96 2.47 10.37
C LYS A 76 0.74 1.41 11.43
N VAL A 77 1.58 0.38 11.44
CA VAL A 77 1.72 -0.57 12.55
C VAL A 77 2.54 0.10 13.65
N GLU A 78 1.92 0.41 14.79
CA GLU A 78 2.60 1.02 15.94
C GLU A 78 3.21 -0.04 16.85
N GLU A 79 2.54 -1.18 17.00
CA GLU A 79 2.97 -2.26 17.90
C GLU A 79 2.50 -3.63 17.37
N LEU A 80 3.27 -4.68 17.66
CA LEU A 80 2.88 -6.08 17.50
C LEU A 80 2.98 -6.81 18.84
N ALA A 81 2.67 -8.10 18.87
CA ALA A 81 2.79 -8.88 20.10
C ALA A 81 4.20 -8.80 20.70
N PRO A 82 4.35 -8.82 22.05
CA PRO A 82 5.65 -8.76 22.70
C PRO A 82 6.65 -9.77 22.11
N GLY A 83 7.84 -9.27 21.74
CA GLY A 83 8.89 -10.06 21.10
C GLY A 83 8.76 -10.23 19.58
N LEU A 84 7.75 -9.63 18.94
CA LEU A 84 7.60 -9.60 17.48
C LEU A 84 7.75 -8.17 16.96
N ASN A 85 8.62 -7.99 15.96
CA ASN A 85 8.72 -6.73 15.20
C ASN A 85 8.17 -6.88 13.78
N THR A 86 8.11 -8.11 13.27
CA THR A 86 7.66 -8.42 11.91
C THR A 86 6.88 -9.72 11.92
N ILE A 87 5.78 -9.74 11.17
CA ILE A 87 5.02 -10.94 10.81
C ILE A 87 5.08 -11.04 9.29
N ALA A 88 5.71 -12.10 8.79
CA ALA A 88 5.63 -12.45 7.38
C ALA A 88 4.19 -12.88 7.07
N VAL A 89 3.56 -12.26 6.09
CA VAL A 89 2.20 -12.64 5.68
C VAL A 89 2.32 -13.87 4.79
N GLY A 90 1.77 -14.98 5.28
CA GLY A 90 1.77 -16.25 4.54
C GLY A 90 1.01 -16.16 3.21
N THR A 91 1.44 -16.98 2.25
CA THR A 91 0.88 -17.05 0.89
C THR A 91 -0.58 -17.51 0.91
N ASN A 92 -1.46 -16.87 0.13
CA ASN A 92 -2.79 -17.42 -0.14
C ASN A 92 -3.07 -17.53 -1.65
N PHE A 93 -3.71 -18.65 -2.00
CA PHE A 93 -4.19 -19.18 -3.28
C PHE A 93 -3.25 -19.92 -4.25
N ARG A 94 -1.92 -19.71 -4.30
CA ARG A 94 -1.04 -20.42 -5.26
C ARG A 94 0.40 -20.78 -4.82
N ASN A 95 0.74 -20.73 -3.53
CA ASN A 95 2.14 -20.82 -3.04
C ASN A 95 3.06 -19.74 -3.63
N GLU A 96 2.51 -18.64 -4.14
CA GLU A 96 3.30 -17.50 -4.59
C GLU A 96 3.76 -16.70 -3.37
N LEU A 97 5.06 -16.35 -3.34
CA LEU A 97 5.62 -15.43 -2.35
C LEU A 97 4.76 -14.18 -2.31
N ALA A 98 3.97 -14.02 -1.24
CA ALA A 98 3.41 -12.72 -0.91
C ALA A 98 4.57 -11.91 -0.33
N PRO A 99 5.08 -10.87 -1.02
CA PRO A 99 6.11 -10.02 -0.45
C PRO A 99 5.52 -9.12 0.66
N LEU A 100 4.41 -9.51 1.29
CA LEU A 100 3.71 -8.72 2.26
C LEU A 100 4.29 -8.97 3.65
N SER A 101 4.60 -7.89 4.32
CA SER A 101 5.14 -7.86 5.67
C SER A 101 4.30 -6.93 6.52
N ILE A 102 3.92 -7.40 7.71
CA ILE A 102 3.38 -6.57 8.77
C ILE A 102 4.55 -6.27 9.69
N THR A 103 5.11 -5.06 9.60
CA THR A 103 6.30 -4.66 10.38
C THR A 103 6.03 -3.38 11.13
N VAL A 104 6.43 -3.34 12.40
CA VAL A 104 6.35 -2.13 13.24
C VAL A 104 7.03 -0.97 12.53
N GLY A 105 6.36 0.19 12.48
CA GLY A 105 6.83 1.39 11.80
C GLY A 105 6.43 1.50 10.32
N GLN A 106 5.94 0.42 9.71
CA GLN A 106 5.49 0.40 8.31
C GLN A 106 3.96 0.32 8.24
N PRO A 107 3.34 0.69 7.10
CA PRO A 107 1.94 0.36 6.84
C PRO A 107 1.70 -1.16 6.94
N LEU A 108 0.48 -1.53 7.29
CA LEU A 108 -0.01 -2.90 7.15
C LEU A 108 0.17 -3.35 5.70
N TYR A 109 0.54 -4.62 5.52
CA TYR A 109 0.74 -5.22 4.19
C TYR A 109 1.74 -4.43 3.33
N SER A 110 2.89 -4.09 3.92
CA SER A 110 3.99 -3.45 3.19
C SER A 110 4.74 -4.45 2.33
N TYR A 111 5.19 -4.03 1.16
CA TYR A 111 5.95 -4.86 0.23
C TYR A 111 7.42 -4.94 0.64
N TYR A 112 7.87 -6.07 1.18
CA TYR A 112 9.25 -6.31 1.62
C TYR A 112 10.00 -7.22 0.64
N VAL A 113 10.69 -6.59 -0.31
CA VAL A 113 11.25 -7.22 -1.52
C VAL A 113 12.72 -6.91 -1.71
N LEU A 114 13.40 -7.69 -2.56
CA LEU A 114 14.72 -7.34 -3.08
C LEU A 114 14.56 -6.26 -4.16
N LYS A 115 15.42 -5.23 -4.12
CA LYS A 115 15.43 -4.19 -5.15
C LYS A 115 16.05 -4.72 -6.44
N THR A 116 15.42 -4.44 -7.56
CA THR A 116 15.96 -4.75 -8.89
C THR A 116 16.46 -3.48 -9.58
N ASP A 117 17.50 -3.64 -10.39
CA ASP A 117 18.07 -2.67 -11.33
C ASP A 117 17.86 -3.18 -12.77
N GLY A 118 16.61 -3.56 -13.06
CA GLY A 118 16.22 -4.15 -14.34
C GLY A 118 16.63 -5.62 -14.50
N ILE A 119 16.96 -5.99 -15.73
CA ILE A 119 17.43 -7.33 -16.11
C ILE A 119 18.78 -7.22 -16.80
N PHE A 120 19.58 -8.27 -16.70
CA PHE A 120 20.82 -8.38 -17.47
C PHE A 120 20.52 -8.45 -18.97
N GLN A 121 20.95 -7.48 -19.75
CA GLN A 121 20.71 -7.41 -21.20
C GLN A 121 21.60 -8.38 -21.98
N SER A 122 22.72 -8.80 -21.39
CA SER A 122 23.67 -9.73 -22.01
C SER A 122 24.42 -10.56 -20.96
N GLN A 123 25.01 -11.67 -21.40
CA GLN A 123 25.84 -12.50 -20.51
C GLN A 123 27.08 -11.74 -20.03
N ALA A 124 27.63 -10.84 -20.87
CA ALA A 124 28.74 -9.99 -20.49
C ALA A 124 28.38 -9.03 -19.33
N GLU A 125 27.14 -8.53 -19.30
CA GLU A 125 26.67 -7.71 -18.18
C GLU A 125 26.59 -8.52 -16.88
N ALA A 126 25.98 -9.72 -16.94
CA ALA A 126 25.90 -10.63 -15.80
C ALA A 126 27.30 -11.04 -15.29
N ASP A 127 28.23 -11.30 -16.20
CA ASP A 127 29.60 -11.70 -15.86
C ASP A 127 30.42 -10.56 -15.25
N ASN A 128 30.12 -9.31 -15.63
CA ASN A 128 30.76 -8.10 -15.10
C ASN A 128 30.08 -7.55 -13.85
N TYR A 129 28.95 -8.12 -13.42
CA TYR A 129 28.27 -7.69 -12.19
C TYR A 129 29.00 -8.19 -10.95
N LYS A 130 29.95 -7.37 -10.49
CA LYS A 130 30.91 -7.70 -9.43
C LYS A 130 30.97 -6.61 -8.38
N ASN A 131 31.29 -6.98 -7.15
CA ASN A 131 31.58 -6.04 -6.07
C ASN A 131 32.97 -5.40 -6.25
N ALA A 132 33.35 -4.51 -5.33
CA ALA A 132 34.65 -3.83 -5.33
C ALA A 132 35.86 -4.77 -5.28
N ASN A 133 35.68 -6.00 -4.76
CA ASN A 133 36.71 -7.03 -4.68
C ASN A 133 36.76 -7.92 -5.94
N GLY A 134 35.97 -7.62 -6.97
CA GLY A 134 35.91 -8.40 -8.20
C GLY A 134 35.13 -9.73 -8.09
N GLN A 135 34.43 -9.97 -6.99
CA GLN A 135 33.58 -11.15 -6.80
C GLN A 135 32.22 -10.91 -7.45
N LYS A 136 31.69 -11.90 -8.18
CA LYS A 136 30.36 -11.80 -8.80
C LYS A 136 29.27 -11.75 -7.72
N ILE A 137 28.44 -10.72 -7.75
CA ILE A 137 27.33 -10.53 -6.80
C ILE A 137 26.22 -11.56 -7.05
N GLN A 138 25.93 -11.86 -8.33
CA GLN A 138 25.01 -12.92 -8.75
C GLN A 138 25.74 -13.95 -9.63
N PRO A 139 26.46 -14.92 -9.06
CA PRO A 139 27.36 -15.80 -9.82
C PRO A 139 26.64 -16.70 -10.84
N ASN A 140 25.36 -16.99 -10.62
CA ASN A 140 24.54 -17.85 -11.48
C ASN A 140 23.65 -17.08 -12.47
N ALA A 141 23.75 -15.73 -12.51
CA ALA A 141 22.91 -14.92 -13.37
C ALA A 141 23.25 -15.11 -14.86
N LYS A 142 22.21 -15.10 -15.68
CA LYS A 142 22.28 -15.16 -17.14
C LYS A 142 21.59 -13.96 -17.76
N ALA A 143 21.82 -13.74 -19.05
CA ALA A 143 21.05 -12.76 -19.82
C ALA A 143 19.53 -13.03 -19.67
N GLY A 144 18.78 -11.99 -19.31
CA GLY A 144 17.34 -12.04 -19.02
C GLY A 144 16.98 -12.18 -17.54
N ASP A 145 17.91 -12.59 -16.67
CA ASP A 145 17.65 -12.66 -15.22
C ASP A 145 17.56 -11.26 -14.60
N PHE A 146 16.84 -11.14 -13.48
CA PHE A 146 16.83 -9.91 -12.70
C PHE A 146 18.22 -9.57 -12.16
N LYS A 147 18.59 -8.30 -12.30
CA LYS A 147 19.75 -7.71 -11.65
C LYS A 147 19.29 -7.15 -10.31
N PHE A 148 19.60 -7.83 -9.20
CA PHE A 148 19.29 -7.37 -7.85
C PHE A 148 20.37 -6.43 -7.35
N VAL A 149 19.96 -5.37 -6.64
CA VAL A 149 20.88 -4.41 -6.02
C VAL A 149 21.41 -5.00 -4.72
N ASP A 150 22.73 -5.08 -4.59
CA ASP A 150 23.45 -5.31 -3.33
C ASP A 150 23.42 -3.98 -2.54
N ILE A 151 22.53 -3.89 -1.55
CA ILE A 151 22.26 -2.66 -0.79
C ILE A 151 23.30 -2.48 0.31
N ASP A 152 23.69 -3.56 0.99
CA ASP A 152 24.63 -3.51 2.10
C ASP A 152 26.11 -3.54 1.65
N GLY A 153 26.36 -3.90 0.40
CA GLY A 153 27.68 -3.94 -0.23
C GLY A 153 28.49 -5.18 0.12
N ASN A 154 27.86 -6.24 0.64
CA ASN A 154 28.56 -7.44 1.10
C ASN A 154 29.02 -8.37 -0.03
N GLY A 155 28.61 -8.08 -1.28
CA GLY A 155 28.99 -8.83 -2.46
C GLY A 155 28.12 -10.05 -2.74
N SER A 156 26.96 -10.16 -2.10
CA SER A 156 25.96 -11.20 -2.33
C SER A 156 24.55 -10.60 -2.24
N ILE A 157 23.53 -11.38 -2.62
CA ILE A 157 22.13 -10.93 -2.53
C ILE A 157 21.44 -11.77 -1.45
N GLY A 158 21.03 -11.13 -0.36
CA GLY A 158 20.45 -11.79 0.80
C GLY A 158 19.28 -11.05 1.44
N PRO A 159 18.73 -11.57 2.56
CA PRO A 159 17.66 -10.94 3.32
C PRO A 159 17.94 -9.48 3.75
N GLU A 160 19.21 -9.15 3.92
CA GLU A 160 19.75 -7.83 4.25
C GLU A 160 19.55 -6.79 3.13
N ASP A 161 19.41 -7.22 1.89
CA ASP A 161 19.18 -6.36 0.71
C ASP A 161 17.69 -6.11 0.46
N ARG A 162 16.82 -6.54 1.38
CA ARG A 162 15.39 -6.29 1.26
C ARG A 162 15.04 -4.90 1.76
N TYR A 163 14.06 -4.30 1.11
CA TYR A 163 13.54 -2.98 1.47
C TYR A 163 12.01 -2.94 1.35
N PHE A 164 11.41 -1.93 1.97
CA PHE A 164 9.98 -1.67 1.86
C PHE A 164 9.68 -0.85 0.59
N ALA A 165 9.04 -1.49 -0.39
CA ALA A 165 8.66 -0.92 -1.68
C ALA A 165 7.21 -0.38 -1.67
N GLY A 166 6.85 0.33 -0.61
CA GLY A 166 5.47 0.81 -0.39
C GLY A 166 4.56 -0.24 0.24
N SER A 167 3.26 -0.10 0.04
CA SER A 167 2.25 -0.96 0.67
C SER A 167 1.00 -1.13 -0.19
N ALA A 168 0.12 -2.03 0.23
CA ALA A 168 -1.19 -2.22 -0.40
C ALA A 168 -2.16 -1.04 -0.17
N TYR A 169 -1.81 -0.05 0.66
CA TYR A 169 -2.60 1.15 0.87
C TYR A 169 -2.26 2.20 -0.21
N PRO A 170 -3.27 2.75 -0.91
CA PRO A 170 -3.06 3.84 -1.86
C PRO A 170 -2.66 5.12 -1.13
N ASP A 171 -1.93 6.01 -1.83
CA ASP A 171 -1.61 7.36 -1.36
C ASP A 171 -2.87 8.21 -1.22
N PHE A 172 -3.83 8.05 -2.14
CA PHE A 172 -5.18 8.63 -2.04
C PHE A 172 -6.19 7.92 -2.95
N SER A 173 -7.47 8.06 -2.62
CA SER A 173 -8.59 7.67 -3.48
C SER A 173 -9.49 8.85 -3.74
N TYR A 174 -10.12 8.88 -4.91
CA TYR A 174 -11.01 9.97 -5.29
C TYR A 174 -12.20 9.48 -6.10
N GLY A 175 -13.28 10.24 -6.04
CA GLY A 175 -14.50 10.02 -6.80
C GLY A 175 -15.01 11.33 -7.40
N LEU A 176 -15.61 11.26 -8.57
CA LEU A 176 -16.30 12.37 -9.21
C LEU A 176 -17.62 11.87 -9.78
N SER A 177 -18.71 12.57 -9.47
CA SER A 177 -19.99 12.41 -10.13
C SER A 177 -20.44 13.74 -10.73
N PHE A 178 -20.99 13.66 -11.93
CA PHE A 178 -21.62 14.77 -12.62
C PHE A 178 -23.04 14.33 -12.98
N ASN A 179 -24.03 15.08 -12.52
CA ASN A 179 -25.43 14.87 -12.82
C ASN A 179 -25.96 16.13 -13.50
N ALA A 180 -26.65 15.99 -14.62
CA ALA A 180 -27.31 17.11 -15.28
C ALA A 180 -28.73 16.72 -15.69
N ASN A 181 -29.64 17.68 -15.64
CA ASN A 181 -30.98 17.56 -16.18
C ASN A 181 -31.24 18.74 -17.10
N TYR A 182 -31.81 18.48 -18.26
CA TYR A 182 -32.31 19.48 -19.18
C TYR A 182 -33.74 19.11 -19.58
N LYS A 183 -34.74 19.81 -19.03
CA LYS A 183 -36.16 19.47 -19.19
C LYS A 183 -36.42 17.98 -18.87
N ASP A 184 -36.83 17.20 -19.86
CA ASP A 184 -37.15 15.76 -19.72
C ASP A 184 -35.95 14.83 -19.96
N PHE A 185 -34.74 15.38 -20.16
CA PHE A 185 -33.52 14.60 -20.34
C PHE A 185 -32.62 14.66 -19.10
N ASP A 186 -32.16 13.50 -18.65
CA ASP A 186 -31.14 13.37 -17.63
C ASP A 186 -29.81 12.84 -18.21
N PHE A 187 -28.72 13.19 -17.53
CA PHE A 187 -27.38 12.74 -17.86
C PHE A 187 -26.57 12.54 -16.58
N ASN A 188 -25.91 11.38 -16.46
CA ASN A 188 -25.06 11.05 -15.33
C ASN A 188 -23.71 10.49 -15.79
N ILE A 189 -22.64 10.96 -15.17
CA ILE A 189 -21.32 10.34 -15.22
C ILE A 189 -20.86 10.09 -13.78
N PHE A 190 -20.26 8.92 -13.56
CA PHE A 190 -19.49 8.61 -12.37
C PHE A 190 -18.10 8.11 -12.75
N ALA A 191 -17.08 8.61 -12.05
CA ALA A 191 -15.70 8.18 -12.15
C ALA A 191 -15.12 7.99 -10.76
N GLN A 192 -14.28 6.97 -10.58
CA GLN A 192 -13.54 6.73 -9.36
C GLN A 192 -12.11 6.31 -9.69
N GLY A 193 -11.18 6.62 -8.80
CA GLY A 193 -9.77 6.30 -8.96
C GLY A 193 -9.07 6.11 -7.61
N VAL A 194 -7.94 5.43 -7.68
CA VAL A 194 -6.97 5.29 -6.59
C VAL A 194 -5.59 5.56 -7.16
N GLN A 195 -4.72 6.15 -6.36
CA GLN A 195 -3.30 6.33 -6.65
C GLN A 195 -2.50 5.88 -5.45
#